data_AF-A0A0F7XIJ9-F1
#
_entry.id   AF-A0A0F7XIJ9-F1
#
_cell.length_a   1.000
_cell.length_b   1.000
_cell.length_c   1.000
_cell.angle_alpha   90.00
_cell.angle_beta   90.00
_cell.angle_gamma   90.00
#
_symmetry.space_group_name_H-M   'P 1'
#
loop_
_entity.id
_entity.type
_entity.pdbx_description
1 polymer ?
#
loop_
_entity_poly.entity_id
_entity_poly.type
_entity_poly.pdbx_seq_one_letter_code
_entity_poly.pdbx_strand_id
1 'polypeptide(L)'
;MRSSFSLLLISSSLAFPLLMSVSADAADLTLGSRDSYNGDTSTTEFTPKAATSDASGTTYILDGDVSISQAGKQTSLTTSCFSNTAGNLTFLGNGFSLHFDNIISSTVAGVVVSNTAASGITKFSGFSTLRMLAAPRTTGKGAIKITDGLVFESIGNLDLNENASSENGGAINTKTLSLTGSTRFVAFLGNSSSQQGGAIYASGDSVISENAGILSFGNNSATTSGGAISAEGNLVISNNQNIFFDGCKATTNGGAIDCNKAGANPDPILTLSGNESLHFLNNTAGNSGGAIYTKKLVLSSGRGGVLFSNNKAANATPKGGAIAILDSGEISISADLGNIIFEGNTTSTTGSPASVTRNAIDLASNAKFLNLRATRGNKVIFYDPITSSGATDKLSLNKADAGSGNTYEGYIVFSGEKLSEEELKKPDNLKSTFTQAVELAAGALVLKDGVTVVANTITQVEGSKVVMDGGTTFEASAEGVTLNGLAINIDSLDGTNKAIIKATAASKDVALSGPIMLVDAQGNYYEHHNLSQQQVFPLIELSAQGTMTTTDIPDTPILNTTNHYGYQGNWNNCLGRRCNCKNKKCYLNLD
;
A
#
# COMPACT_ATOMS: atom_id res chain seq x y z
N MET A 1 5.47 34.75 9.99
CA MET A 1 5.62 35.50 8.71
C MET A 1 6.58 34.72 7.82
N ARG A 2 6.14 34.41 6.59
CA ARG A 2 6.85 33.75 5.47
C ARG A 2 7.62 32.46 5.80
N SER A 3 6.89 31.34 5.73
CA SER A 3 7.42 29.97 5.68
C SER A 3 8.12 29.73 4.33
N SER A 4 9.39 29.32 4.36
CA SER A 4 10.13 28.84 3.20
C SER A 4 9.95 27.32 3.09
N PHE A 5 8.90 26.90 2.40
CA PHE A 5 8.81 25.54 1.87
C PHE A 5 9.83 25.40 0.74
N SER A 6 10.82 24.53 0.92
CA SER A 6 11.63 24.01 -0.16
C SER A 6 10.75 23.11 -1.02
N LEU A 7 9.97 23.71 -1.92
CA LEU A 7 9.38 22.98 -3.05
C LEU A 7 10.54 22.37 -3.84
N LEU A 8 10.68 21.04 -3.77
CA LEU A 8 11.37 20.32 -4.82
C LEU A 8 10.45 20.35 -6.05
N LEU A 9 10.50 21.47 -6.79
CA LEU A 9 10.00 21.55 -8.15
C LEU A 9 10.86 20.59 -8.98
N ILE A 10 10.33 19.41 -9.27
CA ILE A 10 10.79 18.65 -10.44
C ILE A 10 10.21 19.39 -11.65
N SER A 11 10.90 20.46 -12.06
CA SER A 11 10.68 21.10 -13.34
C SER A 11 11.42 20.29 -14.41
N SER A 12 10.74 19.32 -15.00
CA SER A 12 11.15 18.71 -16.27
C SER A 12 10.78 19.67 -17.40
N SER A 13 11.55 20.74 -17.58
CA SER A 13 11.51 21.53 -18.80
C SER A 13 12.15 20.72 -19.93
N LEU A 14 11.33 20.03 -20.72
CA LEU A 14 11.71 19.62 -22.07
C LEU A 14 11.87 20.90 -22.91
N ALA A 15 13.13 21.33 -23.11
CA ALA A 15 13.45 22.35 -24.10
C ALA A 15 13.46 21.70 -25.49
N PHE A 16 12.43 21.98 -26.29
CA PHE A 16 12.46 21.69 -27.73
C PHE A 16 13.30 22.76 -28.46
N PRO A 17 14.23 22.38 -29.36
CA PRO A 17 14.81 23.35 -30.28
C PRO A 17 13.73 23.80 -31.28
N LEU A 18 13.53 25.11 -31.37
CA LEU A 18 12.63 25.76 -32.33
C LEU A 18 13.21 25.62 -33.74
N LEU A 19 12.92 24.50 -34.42
CA LEU A 19 13.05 24.38 -35.86
C LEU A 19 11.69 24.69 -36.48
N MET A 20 11.60 25.82 -37.18
CA MET A 20 10.46 26.14 -38.04
C MET A 20 10.40 25.12 -39.19
N SER A 21 9.72 24.00 -38.96
CA SER A 21 9.17 23.16 -40.03
C SER A 21 7.70 23.49 -40.16
N VAL A 22 7.30 23.91 -41.35
CA VAL A 22 5.92 24.10 -41.78
C VAL A 22 5.14 22.81 -41.42
N SER A 23 4.27 22.87 -40.41
CA SER A 23 3.49 21.74 -39.94
C SER A 23 2.42 21.41 -40.96
N ALA A 24 2.45 20.18 -41.48
CA ALA A 24 1.28 19.58 -42.11
C ALA A 24 0.20 19.42 -41.02
N ASP A 25 -1.02 19.88 -41.29
CA ASP A 25 -2.14 19.77 -40.34
C ASP A 25 -2.47 18.29 -40.09
N ALA A 26 -2.72 17.94 -38.81
CA ALA A 26 -3.23 16.63 -38.43
C ALA A 26 -4.62 16.40 -39.06
N ALA A 27 -4.92 15.15 -39.45
CA ALA A 27 -6.21 14.83 -40.05
C ALA A 27 -7.34 14.86 -39.01
N ASP A 28 -8.33 15.75 -39.20
CA ASP A 28 -9.53 15.81 -38.36
C ASP A 28 -10.68 15.00 -38.98
N LEU A 29 -11.26 14.11 -38.17
CA LEU A 29 -12.36 13.22 -38.53
C LEU A 29 -13.50 13.39 -37.53
N THR A 30 -14.73 13.56 -38.00
CA THR A 30 -15.90 13.64 -37.11
C THR A 30 -16.44 12.25 -36.77
N LEU A 31 -16.81 12.04 -35.49
CA LEU A 31 -17.59 10.89 -35.04
C LEU A 31 -18.89 11.38 -34.41
N GLY A 32 -20.02 10.94 -34.96
CA GLY A 32 -21.34 11.35 -34.49
C GLY A 32 -22.26 10.18 -34.24
N SER A 33 -23.47 10.45 -33.74
CA SER A 33 -24.42 9.38 -33.41
C SER A 33 -24.78 8.46 -34.58
N ARG A 34 -24.59 8.94 -35.82
CA ARG A 34 -24.70 8.14 -37.06
C ARG A 34 -23.67 7.02 -37.21
N ASP A 35 -22.54 7.11 -36.49
CA ASP A 35 -21.49 6.10 -36.45
C ASP A 35 -21.77 5.00 -35.41
N SER A 36 -22.88 5.10 -34.68
CA SER A 36 -23.32 4.06 -33.76
C SER A 36 -23.71 2.78 -34.50
N TYR A 37 -23.49 1.65 -33.85
CA TYR A 37 -23.78 0.32 -34.37
C TYR A 37 -24.36 -0.57 -33.28
N ASN A 38 -25.33 -1.41 -33.65
CA ASN A 38 -25.82 -2.47 -32.78
C ASN A 38 -26.04 -3.76 -33.58
N GLY A 39 -25.19 -4.76 -33.36
CA GLY A 39 -25.23 -6.05 -34.04
C GLY A 39 -26.41 -6.95 -33.67
N ASP A 40 -27.21 -6.61 -32.65
CA ASP A 40 -28.47 -7.29 -32.36
C ASP A 40 -29.61 -6.82 -33.27
N THR A 41 -29.54 -5.57 -33.76
CA THR A 41 -30.59 -4.96 -34.59
C THR A 41 -30.17 -4.72 -36.04
N SER A 42 -28.86 -4.65 -36.31
CA SER A 42 -28.34 -4.40 -37.65
C SER A 42 -28.40 -5.65 -38.52
N THR A 43 -28.84 -5.47 -39.77
CA THR A 43 -28.77 -6.49 -40.83
C THR A 43 -27.42 -6.49 -41.54
N THR A 44 -26.61 -5.44 -41.35
CA THR A 44 -25.26 -5.31 -41.93
C THR A 44 -24.20 -5.53 -40.86
N GLU A 45 -23.07 -6.11 -41.24
CA GLU A 45 -21.94 -6.28 -40.35
C GLU A 45 -21.28 -4.94 -40.02
N PHE A 46 -20.73 -4.83 -38.80
CA PHE A 46 -19.95 -3.67 -38.41
C PHE A 46 -18.69 -3.59 -39.26
N THR A 47 -18.44 -2.42 -39.84
CA THR A 47 -17.20 -2.14 -40.56
C THR A 47 -16.32 -1.25 -39.68
N PRO A 48 -15.16 -1.74 -39.20
CA PRO A 48 -14.20 -0.91 -38.49
C PRO A 48 -13.76 0.30 -39.30
N LYS A 49 -13.34 1.38 -38.63
CA LYS A 49 -12.81 2.55 -39.33
C LYS A 49 -11.50 2.19 -40.04
N ALA A 50 -11.29 2.79 -41.21
CA ALA A 50 -10.06 2.56 -41.98
C ALA A 50 -8.84 2.92 -41.13
N ALA A 51 -7.78 2.11 -41.25
CA ALA A 51 -6.54 2.36 -40.53
C ALA A 51 -5.94 3.71 -40.93
N THR A 52 -5.55 4.47 -39.92
CA THR A 52 -4.92 5.78 -40.06
C THR A 52 -3.40 5.65 -40.06
N SER A 53 -2.71 6.54 -40.78
CA SER A 53 -1.27 6.47 -41.01
C SER A 53 -0.63 7.85 -41.26
N ASP A 54 -1.28 8.92 -40.80
CA ASP A 54 -0.74 10.27 -40.91
C ASP A 54 0.38 10.48 -39.88
N ALA A 55 1.59 10.75 -40.35
CA ALA A 55 2.74 11.02 -39.48
C ALA A 55 2.53 12.26 -38.59
N SER A 56 1.70 13.21 -39.02
CA SER A 56 1.30 14.41 -38.26
C SER A 56 0.26 14.10 -37.19
N GLY A 57 -0.36 12.92 -37.26
CA GLY A 57 -1.39 12.43 -36.35
C GLY A 57 -2.81 12.53 -36.92
N THR A 58 -3.75 11.90 -36.22
CA THR A 58 -5.18 11.90 -36.55
C THR A 58 -6.01 12.20 -35.31
N THR A 59 -7.03 13.04 -35.47
CA THR A 59 -7.95 13.44 -34.42
C THR A 59 -9.38 13.05 -34.77
N TYR A 60 -10.02 12.24 -33.93
CA TYR A 60 -11.44 11.97 -33.97
C TYR A 60 -12.17 12.92 -33.02
N ILE A 61 -13.09 13.73 -33.56
CA ILE A 61 -13.84 14.76 -32.84
C ILE A 61 -15.29 14.33 -32.72
N LEU A 62 -15.79 14.15 -31.49
CA LEU A 62 -17.19 13.81 -31.27
C LEU A 62 -18.10 15.03 -31.45
N ASP A 63 -19.19 14.83 -32.21
CA ASP A 63 -20.30 15.80 -32.37
C ASP A 63 -21.64 15.27 -31.82
N GLY A 64 -21.64 14.04 -31.27
CA GLY A 64 -22.78 13.41 -30.62
C GLY A 64 -22.37 12.12 -29.90
N ASP A 65 -23.27 11.55 -29.09
CA ASP A 65 -23.02 10.27 -28.42
C ASP A 65 -22.90 9.14 -29.44
N VAL A 66 -21.90 8.27 -29.28
CA VAL A 66 -21.62 7.13 -30.15
C VAL A 66 -21.61 5.83 -29.34
N SER A 67 -22.35 4.83 -29.81
CA SER A 67 -22.40 3.51 -29.17
C SER A 67 -22.18 2.42 -30.22
N ILE A 68 -21.14 1.60 -30.04
CA ILE A 68 -20.84 0.44 -30.87
C ILE A 68 -21.05 -0.80 -30.00
N SER A 69 -22.07 -1.60 -30.30
CA SER A 69 -22.38 -2.81 -29.55
C SER A 69 -22.48 -4.04 -30.45
N GLN A 70 -22.07 -5.19 -29.91
CA GLN A 70 -22.14 -6.49 -30.59
C GLN A 70 -21.39 -6.53 -31.94
N ALA A 71 -20.39 -5.66 -32.11
CA ALA A 71 -19.55 -5.69 -33.30
C ALA A 71 -18.75 -6.99 -33.32
N GLY A 72 -18.72 -7.67 -34.47
CA GLY A 72 -18.07 -8.97 -34.61
C GLY A 72 -18.96 -10.18 -34.29
N LYS A 73 -20.25 -9.98 -34.00
CA LYS A 73 -21.19 -11.06 -33.62
C LYS A 73 -21.46 -12.07 -34.72
N GLN A 74 -21.65 -11.60 -35.97
CA GLN A 74 -21.90 -12.48 -37.12
C GLN A 74 -20.57 -13.08 -37.60
N THR A 75 -19.64 -12.20 -37.97
CA THR A 75 -18.26 -12.54 -38.31
C THR A 75 -17.33 -11.81 -37.36
N SER A 76 -16.43 -12.55 -36.70
CA SER A 76 -15.47 -11.98 -35.74
C SER A 76 -14.60 -10.90 -36.39
N LEU A 77 -14.34 -9.80 -35.65
CA LEU A 77 -13.54 -8.70 -36.20
C LEU A 77 -12.10 -9.15 -36.45
N THR A 78 -11.57 -8.76 -37.61
CA THR A 78 -10.19 -9.01 -38.04
C THR A 78 -9.28 -7.78 -37.91
N THR A 79 -9.86 -6.62 -37.59
CA THR A 79 -9.17 -5.35 -37.31
C THR A 79 -9.83 -4.65 -36.13
N SER A 80 -9.12 -3.72 -35.50
CA SER A 80 -9.66 -2.93 -34.38
C SER A 80 -10.71 -1.95 -34.87
N CYS A 81 -11.69 -1.58 -34.03
CA CYS A 81 -12.67 -0.52 -34.36
C CYS A 81 -11.96 0.76 -34.82
N PHE A 82 -10.84 1.10 -34.19
CA PHE A 82 -9.93 2.16 -34.59
C PHE A 82 -8.49 1.65 -34.62
N SER A 83 -7.83 1.77 -35.77
CA SER A 83 -6.42 1.41 -35.94
C SER A 83 -5.61 2.60 -36.41
N ASN A 84 -4.42 2.77 -35.84
CA ASN A 84 -3.43 3.76 -36.26
C ASN A 84 -2.04 3.13 -36.39
N THR A 85 -1.28 3.57 -37.38
CA THR A 85 0.04 3.02 -37.74
C THR A 85 1.16 4.07 -37.79
N ALA A 86 0.83 5.37 -37.76
CA ALA A 86 1.81 6.46 -37.70
C ALA A 86 1.24 7.66 -36.94
N GLY A 87 2.12 8.48 -36.34
CA GLY A 87 1.71 9.68 -35.62
C GLY A 87 0.86 9.41 -34.37
N ASN A 88 0.32 10.50 -33.80
CA ASN A 88 -0.58 10.45 -32.65
C ASN A 88 -2.00 10.10 -33.06
N LEU A 89 -2.75 9.47 -32.15
CA LEU A 89 -4.18 9.19 -32.31
C LEU A 89 -4.96 9.87 -31.18
N THR A 90 -5.74 10.89 -31.51
CA THR A 90 -6.48 11.67 -30.50
C THR A 90 -7.98 11.47 -30.66
N PHE A 91 -8.69 11.34 -29.54
CA PHE A 91 -10.15 11.35 -29.47
C PHE A 91 -10.61 12.48 -28.56
N LEU A 92 -11.37 13.43 -29.12
CA LEU A 92 -11.95 14.56 -28.41
C LEU A 92 -13.43 14.29 -28.16
N GLY A 93 -13.80 14.07 -26.91
CA GLY A 93 -15.16 13.73 -26.51
C GLY A 93 -16.15 14.90 -26.55
N ASN A 94 -15.69 16.15 -26.39
CA ASN A 94 -16.55 17.36 -26.37
C ASN A 94 -17.78 17.28 -25.44
N GLY A 95 -17.68 16.51 -24.35
CA GLY A 95 -18.78 16.26 -23.42
C GLY A 95 -19.74 15.14 -23.85
N PHE A 96 -19.53 14.52 -25.01
CA PHE A 96 -20.29 13.35 -25.47
C PHE A 96 -19.70 12.05 -24.93
N SER A 97 -20.44 10.96 -25.17
CA SER A 97 -20.12 9.62 -24.73
C SER A 97 -19.68 8.73 -25.88
N LEU A 98 -18.71 7.86 -25.63
CA LEU A 98 -18.27 6.83 -26.55
C LEU A 98 -18.29 5.48 -25.85
N HIS A 99 -19.15 4.58 -26.32
CA HIS A 99 -19.36 3.26 -25.72
C HIS A 99 -19.01 2.13 -26.70
N PHE A 100 -18.32 1.13 -26.16
CA PHE A 100 -18.06 -0.14 -26.81
C PHE A 100 -18.56 -1.27 -25.90
N ASP A 101 -19.57 -2.00 -26.35
CA ASP A 101 -20.20 -3.05 -25.57
C ASP A 101 -20.17 -4.39 -26.33
N ASN A 102 -19.54 -5.39 -25.72
CA ASN A 102 -19.43 -6.75 -26.27
C ASN A 102 -18.82 -6.77 -27.69
N ILE A 103 -17.58 -6.30 -27.81
CA ILE A 103 -16.84 -6.32 -29.08
C ILE A 103 -16.14 -7.66 -29.25
N ILE A 104 -16.45 -8.38 -30.32
CA ILE A 104 -16.12 -9.78 -30.50
C ILE A 104 -14.92 -9.94 -31.46
N SER A 105 -13.75 -10.19 -30.89
CA SER A 105 -12.57 -10.67 -31.61
C SER A 105 -11.68 -11.52 -30.71
N SER A 106 -11.15 -12.63 -31.25
CA SER A 106 -10.19 -13.49 -30.55
C SER A 106 -8.73 -13.22 -30.94
N THR A 107 -8.48 -12.52 -32.04
CA THR A 107 -7.13 -12.38 -32.63
C THR A 107 -6.62 -10.94 -32.68
N VAL A 108 -7.52 -9.94 -32.68
CA VAL A 108 -7.17 -8.53 -32.82
C VAL A 108 -6.60 -7.98 -31.53
N ALA A 109 -5.43 -7.34 -31.64
CA ALA A 109 -4.73 -6.73 -30.52
C ALA A 109 -5.21 -5.28 -30.29
N GLY A 110 -5.82 -5.04 -29.13
CA GLY A 110 -6.57 -3.81 -28.88
C GLY A 110 -7.80 -3.72 -29.76
N VAL A 111 -8.81 -4.56 -29.50
CA VAL A 111 -9.98 -4.70 -30.41
C VAL A 111 -10.77 -3.40 -30.57
N VAL A 112 -10.76 -2.53 -29.55
CA VAL A 112 -11.36 -1.20 -29.64
C VAL A 112 -10.38 -0.24 -30.30
N VAL A 113 -9.20 -0.07 -29.70
CA VAL A 113 -8.16 0.83 -30.22
C VAL A 113 -6.80 0.17 -30.26
N SER A 114 -6.16 0.26 -31.42
CA SER A 114 -4.78 -0.17 -31.64
C SER A 114 -3.96 0.97 -32.25
N ASN A 115 -2.83 1.31 -31.64
CA ASN A 115 -1.87 2.24 -32.21
C ASN A 115 -0.49 1.62 -32.20
N THR A 116 0.02 1.30 -33.40
CA THR A 116 1.31 0.64 -33.61
C THR A 116 2.43 1.60 -33.99
N ALA A 117 2.16 2.90 -34.02
CA ALA A 117 3.18 3.92 -34.27
C ALA A 117 4.25 3.89 -33.15
N ALA A 118 5.53 3.81 -33.53
CA ALA A 118 6.64 3.60 -32.60
C ALA A 118 6.80 4.68 -31.51
N SER A 119 6.31 5.90 -31.77
CA SER A 119 6.29 7.02 -30.82
C SER A 119 4.94 7.74 -30.84
N GLY A 120 3.87 7.02 -31.19
CA GLY A 120 2.53 7.58 -31.27
C GLY A 120 1.83 7.55 -29.92
N ILE A 121 1.44 8.72 -29.43
CA ILE A 121 0.59 8.84 -28.26
C ILE A 121 -0.87 8.66 -28.69
N THR A 122 -1.60 7.85 -27.93
CA THR A 122 -3.06 7.75 -28.05
C THR A 122 -3.71 8.50 -26.89
N LYS A 123 -4.56 9.48 -27.19
CA LYS A 123 -5.18 10.34 -26.18
C LYS A 123 -6.70 10.30 -26.28
N PHE A 124 -7.37 10.08 -25.15
CA PHE A 124 -8.80 10.31 -24.97
C PHE A 124 -8.99 11.51 -24.05
N SER A 125 -9.77 12.50 -24.46
CA SER A 125 -10.01 13.67 -23.62
C SER A 125 -11.42 14.25 -23.72
N GLY A 126 -11.94 14.72 -22.58
CA GLY A 126 -13.17 15.50 -22.54
C GLY A 126 -14.45 14.70 -22.81
N PHE A 127 -14.45 13.40 -22.51
CA PHE A 127 -15.66 12.57 -22.61
C PHE A 127 -16.56 12.74 -21.40
N SER A 128 -17.89 12.75 -21.59
CA SER A 128 -18.81 12.51 -20.46
C SER A 128 -18.64 11.07 -19.97
N THR A 129 -18.73 10.10 -20.86
CA THR A 129 -18.47 8.69 -20.55
C THR A 129 -17.65 8.05 -21.66
N LEU A 130 -16.56 7.37 -21.30
CA LEU A 130 -15.83 6.47 -22.16
C LEU A 130 -15.96 5.07 -21.60
N ARG A 131 -16.60 4.16 -22.35
CA ARG A 131 -16.85 2.78 -21.90
C ARG A 131 -16.30 1.76 -22.88
N MET A 132 -15.65 0.75 -22.33
CA MET A 132 -15.24 -0.49 -23.00
C MET A 132 -15.64 -1.66 -22.10
N LEU A 133 -16.81 -2.23 -22.37
CA LEU A 133 -17.38 -3.34 -21.63
C LEU A 133 -17.29 -4.62 -22.47
N ALA A 134 -16.68 -5.66 -21.92
CA ALA A 134 -16.61 -6.97 -22.56
C ALA A 134 -16.01 -6.90 -23.99
N ALA A 135 -14.95 -6.10 -24.17
CA ALA A 135 -14.37 -5.78 -25.47
C ALA A 135 -12.90 -6.20 -25.55
N PRO A 136 -12.58 -7.51 -25.64
CA PRO A 136 -13.48 -8.67 -25.70
C PRO A 136 -13.67 -9.33 -24.33
N ARG A 137 -14.71 -10.16 -24.14
CA ARG A 137 -15.07 -10.73 -22.83
C ARG A 137 -14.25 -11.93 -22.35
N THR A 138 -13.81 -12.82 -23.24
CA THR A 138 -13.23 -14.12 -22.85
C THR A 138 -11.94 -14.45 -23.59
N THR A 139 -11.98 -14.48 -24.92
CA THR A 139 -10.83 -14.74 -25.78
C THR A 139 -10.53 -13.50 -26.59
N GLY A 140 -9.28 -13.04 -26.56
CA GLY A 140 -8.84 -11.85 -27.29
C GLY A 140 -7.52 -11.29 -26.76
N LYS A 141 -7.22 -10.04 -27.11
CA LYS A 141 -5.93 -9.38 -26.80
C LYS A 141 -6.16 -7.96 -26.28
N GLY A 142 -7.13 -7.82 -25.36
CA GLY A 142 -7.49 -6.58 -24.69
C GLY A 142 -8.28 -5.58 -25.52
N ALA A 143 -8.86 -4.58 -24.84
CA ALA A 143 -9.63 -3.50 -25.47
C ALA A 143 -8.72 -2.49 -26.15
N ILE A 144 -7.63 -2.12 -25.48
CA ILE A 144 -6.68 -1.12 -25.94
C ILE A 144 -5.27 -1.71 -25.98
N LYS A 145 -4.59 -1.59 -27.13
CA LYS A 145 -3.17 -1.93 -27.25
C LYS A 145 -2.40 -0.82 -27.96
N ILE A 146 -1.54 -0.13 -27.21
CA ILE A 146 -0.77 1.03 -27.69
C ILE A 146 0.72 0.74 -27.55
N THR A 147 1.50 0.90 -28.61
CA THR A 147 2.94 0.62 -28.58
C THR A 147 3.73 1.57 -27.66
N ASP A 148 3.36 2.85 -27.60
CA ASP A 148 4.05 3.87 -26.81
C ASP A 148 3.17 4.41 -25.68
N GLY A 149 2.58 5.61 -25.82
CA GLY A 149 1.84 6.25 -24.73
C GLY A 149 0.31 6.21 -24.86
N LEU A 150 -0.38 5.93 -23.75
CA LEU A 150 -1.83 6.08 -23.61
C LEU A 150 -2.16 7.15 -22.57
N VAL A 151 -3.04 8.09 -22.94
CA VAL A 151 -3.48 9.19 -22.08
C VAL A 151 -5.01 9.22 -21.98
N PHE A 152 -5.52 9.20 -20.76
CA PHE A 152 -6.88 9.60 -20.42
C PHE A 152 -6.82 10.93 -19.66
N GLU A 153 -7.50 11.95 -20.17
CA GLU A 153 -7.51 13.29 -19.59
C GLU A 153 -8.93 13.82 -19.48
N SER A 154 -9.31 14.32 -18.30
CA SER A 154 -10.60 15.00 -18.11
C SER A 154 -11.81 14.14 -18.56
N ILE A 155 -11.80 12.86 -18.20
CA ILE A 155 -12.90 11.94 -18.48
C ILE A 155 -13.93 12.02 -17.34
N GLY A 156 -15.21 12.20 -17.66
CA GLY A 156 -16.27 12.18 -16.65
C GLY A 156 -16.36 10.80 -15.98
N ASN A 157 -16.75 9.79 -16.74
CA ASN A 157 -16.78 8.38 -16.35
C ASN A 157 -15.88 7.57 -17.29
N LEU A 158 -14.92 6.82 -16.74
CA LEU A 158 -14.10 5.87 -17.50
C LEU A 158 -14.43 4.44 -17.05
N ASP A 159 -15.09 3.65 -17.89
CA ASP A 159 -15.52 2.29 -17.57
C ASP A 159 -14.81 1.27 -18.47
N LEU A 160 -13.78 0.58 -17.98
CA LEU A 160 -13.15 -0.54 -18.69
C LEU A 160 -13.39 -1.83 -17.91
N ASN A 161 -14.47 -2.53 -18.26
CA ASN A 161 -14.98 -3.65 -17.47
C ASN A 161 -15.09 -4.94 -18.29
N GLU A 162 -14.90 -6.08 -17.63
CA GLU A 162 -15.03 -7.42 -18.19
C GLU A 162 -14.18 -7.67 -19.45
N ASN A 163 -13.07 -6.95 -19.62
CA ASN A 163 -12.18 -7.14 -20.76
C ASN A 163 -11.19 -8.27 -20.47
N ALA A 164 -10.94 -9.09 -21.48
CA ALA A 164 -10.07 -10.25 -21.39
C ALA A 164 -8.95 -10.19 -22.43
N SER A 165 -7.78 -10.65 -22.01
CA SER A 165 -6.60 -10.78 -22.86
C SER A 165 -5.90 -12.12 -22.62
N SER A 166 -5.50 -12.75 -23.71
CA SER A 166 -4.56 -13.88 -23.73
C SER A 166 -3.10 -13.43 -23.59
N GLU A 167 -2.86 -12.12 -23.65
CA GLU A 167 -1.57 -11.46 -23.49
C GLU A 167 -1.60 -10.55 -22.23
N ASN A 168 -0.52 -9.81 -21.99
CA ASN A 168 -0.48 -8.78 -20.96
C ASN A 168 -1.61 -7.76 -21.12
N GLY A 169 -2.18 -7.30 -20.00
CA GLY A 169 -3.20 -6.25 -19.98
C GLY A 169 -4.57 -6.75 -20.40
N GLY A 170 -5.45 -7.05 -19.44
CA GLY A 170 -6.80 -7.53 -19.77
C GLY A 170 -7.65 -6.47 -20.48
N ALA A 171 -7.57 -5.21 -20.03
CA ALA A 171 -8.19 -4.07 -20.70
C ALA A 171 -7.19 -3.26 -21.51
N ILE A 172 -6.03 -2.95 -20.91
CA ILE A 172 -5.02 -2.04 -21.46
C ILE A 172 -3.65 -2.70 -21.49
N ASN A 173 -3.02 -2.67 -22.66
CA ASN A 173 -1.60 -2.98 -22.84
C ASN A 173 -0.90 -1.77 -23.47
N THR A 174 0.04 -1.16 -22.74
CA THR A 174 0.77 0.02 -23.21
C THR A 174 2.21 0.05 -22.69
N LYS A 175 3.02 1.02 -23.14
CA LYS A 175 4.31 1.30 -22.53
C LYS A 175 4.17 2.32 -21.42
N THR A 176 3.53 3.47 -21.66
CA THR A 176 3.27 4.47 -20.61
C THR A 176 1.79 4.78 -20.51
N LEU A 177 1.27 4.86 -19.29
CA LEU A 177 -0.11 5.28 -19.02
C LEU A 177 -0.11 6.62 -18.28
N SER A 178 -0.97 7.54 -18.71
CA SER A 178 -1.39 8.70 -17.93
C SER A 178 -2.90 8.69 -17.78
N LEU A 179 -3.39 8.70 -16.55
CA LEU A 179 -4.82 8.82 -16.24
C LEU A 179 -5.02 9.98 -15.27
N THR A 180 -5.55 11.09 -15.78
CA THR A 180 -5.61 12.36 -15.06
C THR A 180 -6.92 13.12 -15.23
N GLY A 181 -7.29 13.88 -14.20
CA GLY A 181 -8.40 14.82 -14.26
C GLY A 181 -9.78 14.16 -14.37
N SER A 182 -9.92 12.85 -14.11
CA SER A 182 -11.24 12.22 -14.15
C SER A 182 -12.13 12.77 -13.04
N THR A 183 -13.37 13.15 -13.38
CA THR A 183 -14.20 14.00 -12.49
C THR A 183 -15.28 13.26 -11.71
N ARG A 184 -15.70 12.04 -12.11
CA ARG A 184 -16.76 11.29 -11.42
C ARG A 184 -16.35 9.87 -11.01
N PHE A 185 -16.13 8.97 -11.97
CA PHE A 185 -15.85 7.57 -11.68
C PHE A 185 -14.86 6.96 -12.68
N VAL A 186 -13.95 6.14 -12.19
CA VAL A 186 -13.02 5.34 -13.00
C VAL A 186 -13.14 3.90 -12.54
N ALA A 187 -13.56 3.02 -13.45
CA ALA A 187 -13.83 1.61 -13.18
C ALA A 187 -12.94 0.71 -14.03
N PHE A 188 -12.22 -0.18 -13.37
CA PHE A 188 -11.60 -1.35 -13.97
C PHE A 188 -12.12 -2.57 -13.23
N LEU A 189 -13.22 -3.16 -13.71
CA LEU A 189 -13.93 -4.22 -12.99
C LEU A 189 -13.97 -5.52 -13.78
N GLY A 190 -13.56 -6.62 -13.16
CA GLY A 190 -13.70 -7.96 -13.74
C GLY A 190 -12.82 -8.20 -14.98
N ASN A 191 -11.76 -7.43 -15.18
CA ASN A 191 -10.85 -7.64 -16.29
C ASN A 191 -9.93 -8.83 -16.03
N SER A 192 -9.50 -9.52 -17.08
CA SER A 192 -8.65 -10.71 -16.96
C SER A 192 -7.51 -10.75 -17.98
N SER A 193 -6.33 -11.17 -17.54
CA SER A 193 -5.18 -11.43 -18.40
C SER A 193 -4.64 -12.84 -18.15
N SER A 194 -4.30 -13.54 -19.24
CA SER A 194 -3.54 -14.80 -19.20
C SER A 194 -2.03 -14.58 -19.00
N GLN A 195 -1.62 -13.34 -18.72
CA GLN A 195 -0.26 -12.96 -18.36
C GLN A 195 -0.32 -11.96 -17.21
N GLN A 196 0.35 -10.81 -17.29
CA GLN A 196 0.43 -9.82 -16.21
C GLN A 196 -0.51 -8.65 -16.44
N GLY A 197 -0.95 -7.99 -15.37
CA GLY A 197 -1.82 -6.82 -15.44
C GLY A 197 -3.24 -7.20 -15.83
N GLY A 198 -4.02 -7.72 -14.89
CA GLY A 198 -5.38 -8.21 -15.19
C GLY A 198 -6.30 -7.12 -15.75
N ALA A 199 -6.12 -5.86 -15.35
CA ALA A 199 -6.72 -4.71 -16.03
C ALA A 199 -5.70 -3.98 -16.91
N ILE A 200 -4.54 -3.62 -16.33
CA ILE A 200 -3.56 -2.74 -16.97
C ILE A 200 -2.19 -3.38 -16.92
N TYR A 201 -1.54 -3.45 -18.08
CA TYR A 201 -0.11 -3.68 -18.19
C TYR A 201 0.58 -2.45 -18.80
N ALA A 202 1.64 -2.00 -18.13
CA ALA A 202 2.53 -0.94 -18.59
C ALA A 202 3.99 -1.41 -18.56
N SER A 203 4.67 -1.38 -19.71
CA SER A 203 6.09 -1.79 -19.78
C SER A 203 7.09 -0.69 -19.37
N GLY A 204 6.61 0.53 -19.11
CA GLY A 204 7.37 1.69 -18.68
C GLY A 204 6.61 2.56 -17.67
N ASP A 205 7.08 3.79 -17.49
CA ASP A 205 6.59 4.70 -16.45
C ASP A 205 5.12 5.08 -16.64
N SER A 206 4.36 5.10 -15.55
CA SER A 206 2.92 5.34 -15.55
C SER A 206 2.47 6.18 -14.37
N VAL A 207 1.43 7.00 -14.61
CA VAL A 207 0.89 7.95 -13.66
C VAL A 207 -0.64 7.87 -13.63
N ILE A 208 -1.19 7.75 -12.42
CA ILE A 208 -2.62 7.87 -12.13
C ILE A 208 -2.75 8.99 -11.10
N SER A 209 -3.16 10.19 -11.52
CA SER A 209 -3.13 11.35 -10.63
C SER A 209 -4.21 12.38 -10.85
N GLU A 210 -4.50 13.15 -9.81
CA GLU A 210 -5.39 14.31 -9.88
C GLU A 210 -6.81 13.95 -10.36
N ASN A 211 -7.26 12.74 -10.05
CA ASN A 211 -8.61 12.31 -10.34
C ASN A 211 -9.48 12.61 -9.13
N ALA A 212 -10.45 13.50 -9.33
CA ALA A 212 -11.44 13.88 -8.32
C ALA A 212 -12.53 12.82 -8.14
N GLY A 213 -12.72 11.95 -9.14
CA GLY A 213 -13.63 10.81 -9.06
C GLY A 213 -13.11 9.66 -8.18
N ILE A 214 -13.99 8.68 -7.93
CA ILE A 214 -13.60 7.41 -7.28
C ILE A 214 -12.92 6.50 -8.32
N LEU A 215 -11.79 5.90 -7.96
CA LEU A 215 -11.06 4.92 -8.76
C LEU A 215 -11.28 3.53 -8.16
N SER A 216 -11.84 2.62 -8.93
CA SER A 216 -12.16 1.27 -8.49
C SER A 216 -11.53 0.23 -9.41
N PHE A 217 -10.58 -0.53 -8.87
CA PHE A 217 -10.01 -1.73 -9.45
C PHE A 217 -10.59 -2.93 -8.71
N GLY A 218 -11.62 -3.55 -9.28
CA GLY A 218 -12.41 -4.58 -8.61
C GLY A 218 -12.39 -5.91 -9.35
N ASN A 219 -12.15 -7.02 -8.64
CA ASN A 219 -12.24 -8.38 -9.21
C ASN A 219 -11.41 -8.60 -10.49
N ASN A 220 -10.31 -7.87 -10.66
CA ASN A 220 -9.43 -8.08 -11.80
C ASN A 220 -8.52 -9.28 -11.55
N SER A 221 -8.16 -10.02 -12.60
CA SER A 221 -7.38 -11.26 -12.47
C SER A 221 -6.25 -11.39 -13.49
N ALA A 222 -5.11 -11.91 -13.03
CA ALA A 222 -3.95 -12.21 -13.86
C ALA A 222 -3.45 -13.63 -13.57
N THR A 223 -3.07 -14.39 -14.60
CA THR A 223 -2.43 -15.72 -14.42
C THR A 223 -0.91 -15.63 -14.25
N THR A 224 -0.37 -14.43 -14.14
CA THR A 224 0.95 -14.18 -13.56
C THR A 224 0.81 -13.15 -12.45
N SER A 225 1.36 -11.94 -12.60
CA SER A 225 1.45 -10.92 -11.56
C SER A 225 0.56 -9.70 -11.83
N GLY A 226 0.24 -8.95 -10.77
CA GLY A 226 -0.51 -7.70 -10.88
C GLY A 226 -1.94 -7.94 -11.30
N GLY A 227 -2.77 -8.47 -10.39
CA GLY A 227 -4.16 -8.82 -10.71
C GLY A 227 -4.98 -7.64 -11.24
N ALA A 228 -4.70 -6.42 -10.80
CA ALA A 228 -5.19 -5.20 -11.44
C ALA A 228 -4.13 -4.57 -12.36
N ILE A 229 -2.99 -4.18 -11.79
CA ILE A 229 -1.96 -3.41 -12.48
C ILE A 229 -0.63 -4.15 -12.42
N SER A 230 0.03 -4.30 -13.56
CA SER A 230 1.45 -4.66 -13.65
C SER A 230 2.22 -3.56 -14.36
N ALA A 231 3.21 -2.99 -13.68
CA ALA A 231 4.08 -1.93 -14.20
C ALA A 231 5.55 -2.37 -14.11
N GLU A 232 6.26 -2.31 -15.23
CA GLU A 232 7.70 -2.58 -15.29
C GLU A 232 8.57 -1.32 -15.15
N GLY A 233 7.95 -0.14 -15.27
CA GLY A 233 8.56 1.15 -14.92
C GLY A 233 8.00 1.71 -13.61
N ASN A 234 8.33 2.96 -13.30
CA ASN A 234 7.79 3.64 -12.13
C ASN A 234 6.27 3.74 -12.22
N LEU A 235 5.58 3.49 -11.11
CA LEU A 235 4.14 3.69 -11.01
C LEU A 235 3.86 4.72 -9.93
N VAL A 236 3.27 5.85 -10.33
CA VAL A 236 2.85 6.91 -9.42
C VAL A 236 1.33 6.96 -9.36
N ILE A 237 0.77 6.68 -8.20
CA ILE A 237 -0.65 6.87 -7.91
C ILE A 237 -0.75 7.98 -6.88
N SER A 238 -1.12 9.19 -7.31
CA SER A 238 -1.05 10.36 -6.43
C SER A 238 -2.14 11.39 -6.58
N ASN A 239 -2.45 12.11 -5.48
CA ASN A 239 -3.40 13.22 -5.49
C ASN A 239 -4.79 12.86 -6.05
N ASN A 240 -5.22 11.60 -5.89
CA ASN A 240 -6.58 11.18 -6.24
C ASN A 240 -7.50 11.26 -5.02
N GLN A 241 -8.81 11.29 -5.25
CA GLN A 241 -9.77 11.32 -4.14
C GLN A 241 -9.84 9.97 -3.42
N ASN A 242 -10.56 8.98 -3.95
CA ASN A 242 -10.69 7.67 -3.29
C ASN A 242 -10.27 6.56 -4.24
N ILE A 243 -9.46 5.62 -3.75
CA ILE A 243 -8.95 4.51 -4.54
C ILE A 243 -9.22 3.19 -3.83
N PHE A 244 -9.79 2.24 -4.57
CA PHE A 244 -10.08 0.89 -4.11
C PHE A 244 -9.45 -0.14 -5.04
N PHE A 245 -8.64 -1.03 -4.46
CA PHE A 245 -8.23 -2.30 -5.05
C PHE A 245 -8.91 -3.41 -4.25
N ASP A 246 -10.00 -3.96 -4.78
CA ASP A 246 -10.84 -4.93 -4.07
C ASP A 246 -10.97 -6.24 -4.84
N GLY A 247 -10.68 -7.36 -4.18
CA GLY A 247 -10.85 -8.70 -4.74
C GLY A 247 -9.96 -8.98 -5.96
N CYS A 248 -8.87 -8.24 -6.16
CA CYS A 248 -7.97 -8.49 -7.28
C CYS A 248 -7.11 -9.74 -7.02
N LYS A 249 -6.84 -10.51 -8.08
CA LYS A 249 -6.20 -11.81 -7.97
C LYS A 249 -5.05 -12.00 -8.97
N ALA A 250 -3.91 -12.45 -8.47
CA ALA A 250 -2.77 -12.90 -9.26
C ALA A 250 -2.41 -14.34 -8.88
N THR A 251 -2.02 -15.19 -9.83
CA THR A 251 -1.54 -16.55 -9.50
C THR A 251 -0.07 -16.54 -9.06
N THR A 252 0.70 -15.50 -9.40
CA THR A 252 2.07 -15.31 -8.88
C THR A 252 2.08 -14.17 -7.86
N ASN A 253 2.47 -12.96 -8.24
CA ASN A 253 2.79 -11.90 -7.27
C ASN A 253 1.85 -10.71 -7.38
N GLY A 254 1.64 -9.98 -6.28
CA GLY A 254 0.92 -8.71 -6.31
C GLY A 254 -0.54 -8.91 -6.72
N GLY A 255 -1.39 -9.36 -5.79
CA GLY A 255 -2.79 -9.64 -6.09
C GLY A 255 -3.52 -8.43 -6.69
N ALA A 256 -3.17 -7.21 -6.27
CA ALA A 256 -3.59 -5.97 -6.92
C ALA A 256 -2.50 -5.40 -7.82
N ILE A 257 -1.32 -5.12 -7.28
CA ILE A 257 -0.25 -4.37 -7.97
C ILE A 257 1.05 -5.18 -7.97
N ASP A 258 1.63 -5.34 -9.15
CA ASP A 258 3.03 -5.72 -9.34
C ASP A 258 3.79 -4.54 -9.98
N CYS A 259 4.72 -3.94 -9.25
CA CYS A 259 5.55 -2.84 -9.72
C CYS A 259 7.01 -3.24 -9.64
N ASN A 260 7.47 -3.98 -10.64
CA ASN A 260 8.77 -4.60 -10.67
C ASN A 260 9.17 -5.00 -12.09
N LYS A 261 10.47 -5.00 -12.36
CA LYS A 261 11.05 -5.55 -13.59
C LYS A 261 12.35 -6.27 -13.24
N ALA A 262 12.38 -7.57 -13.50
CA ALA A 262 13.56 -8.38 -13.22
C ALA A 262 14.78 -7.84 -13.99
N GLY A 263 15.89 -7.60 -13.28
CA GLY A 263 17.14 -7.09 -13.87
C GLY A 263 17.15 -5.60 -14.20
N ALA A 264 16.14 -4.82 -13.79
CA ALA A 264 16.14 -3.38 -13.96
C ALA A 264 17.24 -2.68 -13.15
N ASN A 265 17.78 -1.59 -13.70
CA ASN A 265 18.71 -0.70 -13.01
C ASN A 265 18.53 0.74 -13.56
N PRO A 266 18.00 1.69 -12.76
CA PRO A 266 17.51 1.52 -11.39
C PRO A 266 16.25 0.64 -11.31
N ASP A 267 15.98 0.09 -10.12
CA ASP A 267 14.74 -0.64 -9.87
C ASP A 267 13.50 0.29 -9.92
N PRO A 268 12.36 -0.18 -10.46
CA PRO A 268 11.12 0.58 -10.47
C PRO A 268 10.63 0.97 -9.08
N ILE A 269 10.02 2.15 -8.96
CA ILE A 269 9.46 2.67 -7.72
C ILE A 269 7.94 2.74 -7.81
N LEU A 270 7.26 2.12 -6.85
CA LEU A 270 5.85 2.34 -6.59
C LEU A 270 5.68 3.50 -5.61
N THR A 271 5.03 4.57 -6.06
CA THR A 271 4.74 5.76 -5.23
C THR A 271 3.24 5.92 -5.05
N LEU A 272 2.80 5.88 -3.79
CA LEU A 272 1.41 6.02 -3.35
C LEU A 272 1.34 7.24 -2.41
N SER A 273 0.97 8.42 -2.93
CA SER A 273 1.10 9.66 -2.16
C SER A 273 0.00 10.69 -2.42
N GLY A 274 -0.37 11.48 -1.40
CA GLY A 274 -1.35 12.56 -1.57
C GLY A 274 -2.78 12.13 -1.91
N ASN A 275 -3.07 10.83 -2.02
CA ASN A 275 -4.43 10.33 -2.24
C ASN A 275 -5.25 10.53 -0.97
N GLU A 276 -6.49 11.04 -1.08
CA GLU A 276 -7.33 11.30 0.09
C GLU A 276 -7.62 10.02 0.86
N SER A 277 -7.99 8.93 0.19
CA SER A 277 -8.02 7.57 0.77
C SER A 277 -7.50 6.49 -0.19
N LEU A 278 -6.92 5.42 0.36
CA LEU A 278 -6.41 4.28 -0.40
C LEU A 278 -6.70 2.95 0.32
N HIS A 279 -7.40 2.05 -0.38
CA HIS A 279 -7.85 0.78 0.17
C HIS A 279 -7.39 -0.41 -0.68
N PHE A 280 -6.70 -1.36 -0.05
CA PHE A 280 -6.39 -2.67 -0.60
C PHE A 280 -7.15 -3.74 0.19
N LEU A 281 -8.21 -4.25 -0.39
CA LEU A 281 -9.18 -5.12 0.25
C LEU A 281 -9.22 -6.48 -0.45
N ASN A 282 -9.17 -7.57 0.32
CA ASN A 282 -9.46 -8.92 -0.17
C ASN A 282 -8.60 -9.38 -1.38
N ASN A 283 -7.42 -8.80 -1.59
CA ASN A 283 -6.58 -9.13 -2.73
C ASN A 283 -5.83 -10.43 -2.47
N THR A 284 -5.63 -11.24 -3.53
CA THR A 284 -5.01 -12.56 -3.40
C THR A 284 -3.88 -12.77 -4.40
N ALA A 285 -2.72 -13.20 -3.91
CA ALA A 285 -1.58 -13.64 -4.71
C ALA A 285 -1.27 -15.14 -4.46
N GLY A 286 -0.93 -15.89 -5.49
CA GLY A 286 -0.51 -17.30 -5.37
C GLY A 286 0.98 -17.52 -5.04
N ASN A 287 1.77 -16.44 -4.91
CA ASN A 287 3.15 -16.49 -4.45
C ASN A 287 3.39 -15.51 -3.29
N SER A 288 3.39 -14.21 -3.55
CA SER A 288 3.83 -13.20 -2.59
C SER A 288 3.18 -11.84 -2.83
N GLY A 289 3.03 -11.04 -1.78
CA GLY A 289 2.41 -9.73 -1.84
C GLY A 289 0.94 -9.82 -2.18
N GLY A 290 0.10 -10.24 -1.23
CA GLY A 290 -1.32 -10.46 -1.49
C GLY A 290 -2.02 -9.25 -2.10
N ALA A 291 -1.61 -8.03 -1.74
CA ALA A 291 -1.97 -6.79 -2.45
C ALA A 291 -0.85 -6.30 -3.36
N ILE A 292 0.35 -6.06 -2.80
CA ILE A 292 1.45 -5.36 -3.48
C ILE A 292 2.71 -6.22 -3.50
N TYR A 293 3.32 -6.33 -4.68
CA TYR A 293 4.66 -6.87 -4.86
C TYR A 293 5.54 -5.84 -5.56
N THR A 294 6.62 -5.41 -4.93
CA THR A 294 7.53 -4.40 -5.50
C THR A 294 8.88 -4.43 -4.81
N LYS A 295 9.90 -3.88 -5.46
CA LYS A 295 11.23 -3.74 -4.86
C LYS A 295 11.38 -2.41 -4.13
N LYS A 296 10.70 -1.35 -4.56
CA LYS A 296 10.75 -0.03 -3.91
C LYS A 296 9.35 0.55 -3.72
N LEU A 297 9.00 0.84 -2.48
CA LEU A 297 7.70 1.41 -2.11
C LEU A 297 7.86 2.71 -1.33
N VAL A 298 7.20 3.76 -1.81
CA VAL A 298 6.96 5.01 -1.08
C VAL A 298 5.47 5.15 -0.86
N LEU A 299 5.04 5.12 0.41
CA LEU A 299 3.64 5.25 0.82
C LEU A 299 3.49 6.41 1.81
N SER A 300 2.65 7.38 1.47
CA SER A 300 2.22 8.46 2.36
C SER A 300 0.71 8.61 2.37
N SER A 301 0.09 8.68 3.55
CA SER A 301 -1.36 8.80 3.67
C SER A 301 -1.89 10.23 3.41
N GLY A 302 -3.03 10.32 2.72
CA GLY A 302 -3.93 11.49 2.80
C GLY A 302 -4.86 11.41 4.01
N ARG A 303 -5.85 12.31 4.09
CA ARG A 303 -6.65 12.52 5.31
C ARG A 303 -7.58 11.35 5.64
N GLY A 304 -8.12 10.70 4.61
CA GLY A 304 -8.91 9.47 4.72
C GLY A 304 -8.10 8.23 5.07
N GLY A 305 -6.76 8.31 5.03
CA GLY A 305 -5.87 7.24 5.46
C GLY A 305 -5.64 6.14 4.41
N VAL A 306 -4.98 5.08 4.84
CA VAL A 306 -4.65 3.90 4.03
C VAL A 306 -5.05 2.64 4.79
N LEU A 307 -5.73 1.72 4.12
CA LEU A 307 -6.15 0.45 4.71
C LEU A 307 -5.70 -0.74 3.84
N PHE A 308 -4.99 -1.67 4.45
CA PHE A 308 -4.75 -3.01 3.92
C PHE A 308 -5.57 -4.01 4.73
N SER A 309 -6.65 -4.51 4.16
CA SER A 309 -7.56 -5.44 4.84
C SER A 309 -7.69 -6.77 4.10
N ASN A 310 -7.55 -7.87 4.83
CA ASN A 310 -7.84 -9.23 4.34
C ASN A 310 -7.09 -9.65 3.07
N ASN A 311 -5.89 -9.11 2.84
CA ASN A 311 -5.07 -9.51 1.71
C ASN A 311 -4.36 -10.84 2.00
N LYS A 312 -4.17 -11.67 0.98
CA LYS A 312 -3.66 -13.03 1.14
C LYS A 312 -2.58 -13.38 0.13
N ALA A 313 -1.46 -13.91 0.61
CA ALA A 313 -0.48 -14.62 -0.23
C ALA A 313 -0.49 -16.12 0.10
N ALA A 314 -0.51 -17.00 -0.90
CA ALA A 314 -0.60 -18.44 -0.68
C ALA A 314 0.39 -19.24 -1.53
N ASN A 315 1.45 -19.81 -0.96
CA ASN A 315 2.52 -20.51 -1.68
C ASN A 315 3.17 -21.62 -0.81
N ALA A 316 4.18 -22.34 -1.29
CA ALA A 316 5.02 -23.15 -0.41
C ALA A 316 5.79 -22.27 0.61
N THR A 317 6.29 -21.12 0.16
CA THR A 317 7.00 -20.13 0.99
C THR A 317 6.43 -18.72 0.75
N PRO A 318 5.20 -18.45 1.20
CA PRO A 318 4.54 -17.18 0.94
C PRO A 318 5.25 -16.04 1.69
N LYS A 319 5.29 -14.87 1.07
CA LYS A 319 5.86 -13.64 1.64
C LYS A 319 4.86 -12.51 1.52
N GLY A 320 4.62 -11.76 2.59
CA GLY A 320 3.83 -10.54 2.53
C GLY A 320 2.35 -10.80 2.28
N GLY A 321 1.54 -10.94 3.34
CA GLY A 321 0.10 -11.10 3.19
C GLY A 321 -0.55 -9.89 2.52
N ALA A 322 -0.10 -8.67 2.85
CA ALA A 322 -0.43 -7.46 2.09
C ALA A 322 0.71 -7.07 1.15
N ILE A 323 1.91 -6.85 1.67
CA ILE A 323 3.04 -6.26 0.93
C ILE A 323 4.26 -7.19 1.00
N ALA A 324 4.84 -7.50 -0.16
CA ALA A 324 6.13 -8.16 -0.23
C ALA A 324 7.16 -7.25 -0.89
N ILE A 325 8.25 -6.97 -0.18
CA ILE A 325 9.40 -6.21 -0.66
C ILE A 325 10.51 -7.18 -1.06
N LEU A 326 10.96 -7.10 -2.32
CA LEU A 326 11.98 -8.00 -2.88
C LEU A 326 13.36 -7.80 -2.23
N ASP A 327 14.26 -8.75 -2.48
CA ASP A 327 15.64 -8.72 -1.95
C ASP A 327 16.32 -7.37 -2.24
N SER A 328 17.00 -6.83 -1.23
CA SER A 328 17.66 -5.51 -1.26
C SER A 328 16.72 -4.35 -1.62
N GLY A 329 15.42 -4.53 -1.43
CA GLY A 329 14.40 -3.52 -1.65
C GLY A 329 14.27 -2.51 -0.51
N GLU A 330 13.46 -1.50 -0.75
CA GLU A 330 13.29 -0.36 0.16
C GLU A 330 11.81 -0.04 0.34
N ILE A 331 11.41 0.21 1.59
CA ILE A 331 10.06 0.65 1.91
C ILE A 331 10.08 1.89 2.80
N SER A 332 9.23 2.86 2.47
CA SER A 332 9.01 4.09 3.23
C SER A 332 7.51 4.24 3.50
N ILE A 333 7.11 4.22 4.77
CA ILE A 333 5.72 4.40 5.21
C ILE A 333 5.62 5.66 6.08
N SER A 334 4.76 6.59 5.67
CA SER A 334 4.54 7.87 6.34
C SER A 334 3.05 8.14 6.55
N ALA A 335 2.56 8.06 7.79
CA ALA A 335 1.21 8.49 8.13
C ALA A 335 1.18 10.03 8.28
N ASP A 336 1.13 10.73 7.15
CA ASP A 336 1.30 12.18 7.08
C ASP A 336 0.02 12.95 7.46
N LEU A 337 -1.12 12.53 6.92
CA LEU A 337 -2.41 13.23 7.13
C LEU A 337 -3.52 12.34 7.70
N GLY A 338 -3.36 11.02 7.64
CA GLY A 338 -4.32 10.04 8.15
C GLY A 338 -3.65 8.74 8.58
N ASN A 339 -4.41 7.85 9.20
CA ASN A 339 -3.87 6.58 9.70
C ASN A 339 -3.52 5.63 8.55
N ILE A 340 -2.52 4.77 8.77
CA ILE A 340 -2.20 3.63 7.92
C ILE A 340 -2.45 2.37 8.73
N ILE A 341 -3.30 1.47 8.25
CA ILE A 341 -3.78 0.31 9.01
C ILE A 341 -3.58 -0.98 8.22
N PHE A 342 -3.04 -2.00 8.88
CA PHE A 342 -2.94 -3.37 8.37
C PHE A 342 -3.76 -4.29 9.27
N GLU A 343 -4.83 -4.87 8.72
CA GLU A 343 -5.69 -5.83 9.43
C GLU A 343 -6.10 -7.03 8.57
N GLY A 344 -6.24 -8.21 9.15
CA GLY A 344 -6.77 -9.37 8.42
C GLY A 344 -5.80 -10.00 7.41
N ASN A 345 -4.58 -9.46 7.25
CA ASN A 345 -3.68 -9.88 6.19
C ASN A 345 -2.99 -11.20 6.55
N THR A 346 -2.95 -12.13 5.60
CA THR A 346 -2.49 -13.50 5.86
C THR A 346 -1.51 -14.04 4.82
N THR A 347 -0.62 -14.90 5.29
CA THR A 347 0.13 -15.83 4.47
C THR A 347 -0.38 -17.25 4.70
N SER A 348 -0.46 -18.04 3.64
CA SER A 348 -0.94 -19.43 3.70
C SER A 348 0.03 -20.37 3.01
N THR A 349 0.53 -21.39 3.70
CA THR A 349 1.31 -22.43 3.03
C THR A 349 0.40 -23.34 2.18
N THR A 350 0.88 -23.87 1.06
CA THR A 350 0.12 -24.79 0.19
C THR A 350 0.22 -26.27 0.61
N GLY A 351 0.77 -26.54 1.80
CA GLY A 351 0.81 -27.90 2.37
C GLY A 351 -0.56 -28.43 2.79
N SER A 352 -0.64 -29.71 3.17
CA SER A 352 -1.85 -30.35 3.71
C SER A 352 -1.59 -30.88 5.12
N PRO A 353 -2.15 -30.26 6.19
CA PRO A 353 -2.99 -29.06 6.16
C PRO A 353 -2.19 -27.78 5.88
N ALA A 354 -2.84 -26.79 5.29
CA ALA A 354 -2.27 -25.46 5.07
C ALA A 354 -2.04 -24.76 6.41
N SER A 355 -0.89 -24.13 6.59
CA SER A 355 -0.64 -23.24 7.73
C SER A 355 -0.95 -21.81 7.33
N VAL A 356 -1.94 -21.23 7.98
CA VAL A 356 -2.31 -19.81 7.83
C VAL A 356 -1.76 -19.03 9.01
N THR A 357 -1.03 -17.97 8.72
CA THR A 357 -0.50 -17.01 9.70
C THR A 357 -0.84 -15.59 9.27
N ARG A 358 -0.91 -14.69 10.25
CA ARG A 358 -1.06 -13.25 10.03
C ARG A 358 0.27 -12.67 9.57
N ASN A 359 0.21 -11.82 8.56
CA ASN A 359 1.38 -11.12 8.04
C ASN A 359 0.93 -9.91 7.21
N ALA A 360 1.34 -8.72 7.62
CA ALA A 360 1.15 -7.49 6.86
C ALA A 360 2.22 -7.37 5.77
N ILE A 361 3.49 -7.37 6.19
CA ILE A 361 4.63 -7.02 5.34
C ILE A 361 5.72 -8.08 5.50
N ASP A 362 6.28 -8.53 4.38
CA ASP A 362 7.53 -9.27 4.37
C ASP A 362 8.63 -8.47 3.66
N LEU A 363 9.76 -8.30 4.35
CA LEU A 363 10.99 -7.79 3.79
C LEU A 363 11.93 -8.97 3.49
N ALA A 364 12.13 -9.25 2.21
CA ALA A 364 13.06 -10.28 1.76
C ALA A 364 14.52 -9.89 2.08
N SER A 365 15.47 -10.66 1.55
CA SER A 365 16.86 -10.63 2.01
C SER A 365 17.49 -9.25 1.80
N ASN A 366 18.00 -8.65 2.87
CA ASN A 366 18.58 -7.29 2.88
C ASN A 366 17.59 -6.16 2.52
N ALA A 367 16.29 -6.44 2.41
CA ALA A 367 15.29 -5.40 2.22
C ALA A 367 15.05 -4.63 3.53
N LYS A 368 14.82 -3.32 3.44
CA LYS A 368 14.83 -2.43 4.60
C LYS A 368 13.74 -1.36 4.59
N PHE A 369 13.33 -0.96 5.78
CA PHE A 369 12.66 0.31 5.98
C PHE A 369 13.66 1.46 5.89
N LEU A 370 13.31 2.45 5.07
CA LEU A 370 13.94 3.77 5.09
C LEU A 370 13.21 4.68 6.08
N ASN A 371 11.88 4.67 6.05
CA ASN A 371 11.04 5.42 6.98
C ASN A 371 9.90 4.55 7.48
N LEU A 372 9.63 4.67 8.78
CA LEU A 372 8.39 4.23 9.41
C LEU A 372 8.00 5.31 10.42
N ARG A 373 7.06 6.17 10.03
CA ARG A 373 6.79 7.42 10.75
C ARG A 373 5.33 7.85 10.67
N ALA A 374 4.89 8.61 11.68
CA ALA A 374 3.55 9.18 11.76
C ALA A 374 3.59 10.60 12.33
N THR A 375 2.78 11.51 11.79
CA THR A 375 2.64 12.87 12.32
C THR A 375 1.75 12.91 13.56
N ARG A 376 1.79 14.01 14.32
CA ARG A 376 0.98 14.15 15.54
C ARG A 376 -0.51 13.93 15.24
N GLY A 377 -1.16 13.06 16.00
CA GLY A 377 -2.57 12.68 15.83
C GLY A 377 -2.81 11.51 14.88
N ASN A 378 -1.81 11.13 14.08
CA ASN A 378 -1.88 10.00 13.16
C ASN A 378 -1.09 8.80 13.67
N LYS A 379 -1.42 7.63 13.10
CA LYS A 379 -0.86 6.33 13.51
C LYS A 379 -0.54 5.46 12.30
N VAL A 380 0.52 4.67 12.41
CA VAL A 380 0.69 3.45 11.61
C VAL A 380 0.37 2.26 12.53
N ILE A 381 -0.62 1.45 12.17
CA ILE A 381 -1.15 0.38 13.02
C ILE A 381 -0.99 -0.96 12.32
N PHE A 382 -0.30 -1.88 12.99
CA PHE A 382 -0.11 -3.27 12.57
C PHE A 382 -0.88 -4.19 13.50
N TYR A 383 -2.02 -4.69 13.02
CA TYR A 383 -2.71 -5.83 13.63
C TYR A 383 -2.20 -7.17 13.11
N ASP A 384 -1.54 -7.14 11.95
CA ASP A 384 -0.85 -8.29 11.39
C ASP A 384 0.67 -8.05 11.42
N PRO A 385 1.51 -9.05 11.74
CA PRO A 385 2.94 -8.87 11.92
C PRO A 385 3.75 -8.46 10.68
N ILE A 386 4.95 -7.93 10.95
CA ILE A 386 6.01 -7.69 9.95
C ILE A 386 7.07 -8.78 10.06
N THR A 387 7.53 -9.32 8.93
CA THR A 387 8.68 -10.24 8.85
C THR A 387 9.81 -9.60 8.06
N SER A 388 11.07 -9.85 8.45
CA SER A 388 12.22 -9.32 7.73
C SER A 388 13.45 -10.24 7.80
N SER A 389 14.36 -10.08 6.84
CA SER A 389 15.59 -10.88 6.74
C SER A 389 16.79 -10.05 6.26
N GLY A 390 17.91 -10.09 6.98
CA GLY A 390 19.24 -9.68 6.50
C GLY A 390 19.61 -8.18 6.47
N ALA A 391 18.69 -7.24 6.67
CA ALA A 391 19.06 -5.81 6.65
C ALA A 391 19.88 -5.41 7.90
N THR A 392 20.89 -4.55 7.71
CA THR A 392 21.78 -4.08 8.81
C THR A 392 21.69 -2.58 9.06
N ASP A 393 21.08 -1.82 8.14
CA ASP A 393 20.87 -0.39 8.28
C ASP A 393 20.05 -0.04 9.53
N LYS A 394 20.33 1.11 10.15
CA LYS A 394 19.50 1.62 11.25
C LYS A 394 18.17 2.19 10.75
N LEU A 395 17.07 1.75 11.34
CA LEU A 395 15.75 2.35 11.23
C LEU A 395 15.52 3.29 12.42
N SER A 396 15.40 4.59 12.13
CA SER A 396 15.00 5.58 13.13
C SER A 396 13.49 5.85 13.00
N LEU A 397 12.69 5.28 13.89
CA LEU A 397 11.24 5.46 13.91
C LEU A 397 10.89 6.92 14.15
N ASN A 398 9.89 7.41 13.41
CA ASN A 398 9.41 8.79 13.53
C ASN A 398 10.51 9.85 13.29
N LYS A 399 11.59 9.50 12.59
CA LYS A 399 12.61 10.49 12.23
C LYS A 399 12.10 11.36 11.07
N ALA A 400 12.15 12.66 11.27
CA ALA A 400 11.91 13.63 10.21
C ALA A 400 13.10 13.70 9.23
N ASP A 401 12.81 13.97 7.96
CA ASP A 401 13.86 14.28 7.00
C ASP A 401 14.53 15.59 7.41
N ALA A 402 15.86 15.64 7.28
CA ALA A 402 16.64 16.82 7.64
C ALA A 402 16.14 18.05 6.85
N GLY A 403 15.78 19.12 7.56
CA GLY A 403 15.30 20.37 6.94
C GLY A 403 13.86 20.35 6.42
N SER A 404 13.09 19.26 6.62
CA SER A 404 11.69 19.19 6.15
C SER A 404 10.71 20.08 6.89
N GLY A 405 11.01 20.48 8.14
CA GLY A 405 10.09 21.21 9.01
C GLY A 405 8.92 20.39 9.54
N ASN A 406 8.75 19.15 9.09
CA ASN A 406 7.73 18.22 9.58
C ASN A 406 8.15 17.60 10.91
N THR A 407 7.21 17.48 11.84
CA THR A 407 7.40 16.79 13.12
C THR A 407 6.61 15.48 13.13
N TYR A 408 7.32 14.37 13.28
CA TYR A 408 6.73 13.04 13.37
C TYR A 408 6.60 12.62 14.84
N GLU A 409 5.51 13.06 15.47
CA GLU A 409 5.20 12.76 16.88
C GLU A 409 4.02 11.80 17.04
N GLY A 410 3.61 11.15 15.95
CA GLY A 410 2.55 10.16 15.93
C GLY A 410 2.98 8.80 16.46
N TYR A 411 2.09 7.82 16.34
CA TYR A 411 2.28 6.50 16.96
C TYR A 411 2.53 5.42 15.92
N ILE A 412 3.51 4.57 16.20
CA ILE A 412 3.69 3.28 15.54
C ILE A 412 3.13 2.23 16.51
N VAL A 413 2.08 1.50 16.10
CA VAL A 413 1.32 0.62 16.97
C VAL A 413 1.39 -0.82 16.47
N PHE A 414 1.73 -1.74 17.36
CA PHE A 414 1.59 -3.19 17.16
C PHE A 414 0.57 -3.71 18.17
N SER A 415 -0.45 -4.44 17.73
CA SER A 415 -1.49 -4.96 18.62
C SER A 415 -2.04 -6.31 18.14
N GLY A 416 -2.24 -7.22 19.08
CA GLY A 416 -2.94 -8.49 18.87
C GLY A 416 -4.46 -8.40 19.02
N GLU A 417 -5.06 -7.21 19.23
CA GLU A 417 -6.48 -7.06 19.60
C GLU A 417 -7.48 -7.57 18.55
N LYS A 418 -7.02 -7.80 17.31
CA LYS A 418 -7.84 -8.30 16.20
C LYS A 418 -7.69 -9.80 15.95
N LEU A 419 -6.91 -10.51 16.77
CA LEU A 419 -6.74 -11.95 16.66
C LEU A 419 -7.88 -12.68 17.37
N SER A 420 -8.39 -13.75 16.73
CA SER A 420 -9.27 -14.71 17.38
C SER A 420 -8.54 -15.58 18.39
N GLU A 421 -9.27 -16.26 19.27
CA GLU A 421 -8.70 -17.18 20.27
C GLU A 421 -7.82 -18.29 19.66
N GLU A 422 -8.18 -18.80 18.47
CA GLU A 422 -7.36 -19.79 17.76
C GLU A 422 -6.11 -19.19 17.12
N GLU A 423 -6.19 -17.94 16.65
CA GLU A 423 -5.04 -17.24 16.08
C GLU A 423 -4.02 -16.86 17.15
N LEU A 424 -4.47 -16.53 18.37
CA LEU A 424 -3.61 -16.24 19.52
C LEU A 424 -2.75 -17.44 19.94
N LYS A 425 -3.17 -18.68 19.65
CA LYS A 425 -2.39 -19.88 19.91
C LYS A 425 -1.16 -20.02 19.00
N LYS A 426 -1.07 -19.24 17.92
CA LYS A 426 0.07 -19.24 17.00
C LYS A 426 0.98 -18.05 17.31
N PRO A 427 2.16 -18.25 17.93
CA PRO A 427 3.04 -17.16 18.32
C PRO A 427 3.47 -16.26 17.16
N ASP A 428 3.59 -16.83 15.95
CA ASP A 428 3.95 -16.08 14.75
C ASP A 428 2.93 -14.99 14.39
N ASN A 429 1.65 -15.12 14.81
CA ASN A 429 0.63 -14.09 14.59
C ASN A 429 0.80 -12.86 15.49
N LEU A 430 1.61 -12.97 16.55
CA LEU A 430 1.86 -11.89 17.51
C LEU A 430 3.26 -11.28 17.36
N LYS A 431 4.10 -11.82 16.46
CA LYS A 431 5.54 -11.53 16.43
C LYS A 431 5.96 -10.75 15.20
N SER A 432 6.26 -9.47 15.38
CA SER A 432 6.92 -8.64 14.35
C SER A 432 8.44 -8.67 14.51
N THR A 433 9.17 -8.76 13.40
CA THR A 433 10.63 -8.86 13.39
C THR A 433 11.26 -7.84 12.45
N PHE A 434 12.21 -7.08 12.98
CA PHE A 434 13.12 -6.18 12.28
C PHE A 434 14.55 -6.72 12.39
N THR A 435 15.20 -6.91 11.25
CA THR A 435 16.65 -7.22 11.23
C THR A 435 17.51 -5.97 11.35
N GLN A 436 16.91 -4.80 11.12
CA GLN A 436 17.52 -3.49 11.34
C GLN A 436 17.67 -3.17 12.83
N ALA A 437 18.67 -2.34 13.14
CA ALA A 437 18.72 -1.61 14.41
C ALA A 437 17.52 -0.66 14.50
N VAL A 438 16.80 -0.65 15.62
CA VAL A 438 15.64 0.23 15.82
C VAL A 438 15.98 1.32 16.84
N GLU A 439 15.91 2.57 16.40
CA GLU A 439 16.04 3.76 17.23
C GLU A 439 14.70 4.48 17.27
N LEU A 440 14.16 4.73 18.46
CA LEU A 440 13.00 5.57 18.64
C LEU A 440 13.47 7.03 18.65
N ALA A 441 13.29 7.73 17.52
CA ALA A 441 13.79 9.09 17.38
C ALA A 441 12.78 10.15 17.87
N ALA A 442 11.48 9.90 17.74
CA ALA A 442 10.40 10.78 18.19
C ALA A 442 9.07 10.03 18.32
N GLY A 443 8.01 10.73 18.77
CA GLY A 443 6.66 10.17 18.90
C GLY A 443 6.61 8.97 19.86
N ALA A 444 5.72 8.01 19.59
CA ALA A 444 5.60 6.81 20.42
C ALA A 444 5.63 5.51 19.61
N LEU A 445 6.30 4.51 20.17
CA LEU A 445 6.10 3.10 19.83
C LEU A 445 5.16 2.49 20.87
N VAL A 446 4.08 1.86 20.41
CA VAL A 446 3.03 1.30 21.28
C VAL A 446 2.89 -0.19 21.00
N LEU A 447 3.08 -1.02 22.04
CA LEU A 447 2.89 -2.46 21.98
C LEU A 447 1.68 -2.82 22.84
N LYS A 448 0.70 -3.49 22.24
CA LYS A 448 -0.55 -3.85 22.92
C LYS A 448 -0.90 -5.32 22.75
N ASP A 449 -1.75 -5.83 23.64
CA ASP A 449 -2.47 -7.10 23.43
C ASP A 449 -1.54 -8.30 23.09
N GLY A 450 -0.48 -8.49 23.88
CA GLY A 450 0.37 -9.69 23.83
C GLY A 450 1.40 -9.74 22.71
N VAL A 451 1.59 -8.67 21.93
CA VAL A 451 2.55 -8.67 20.81
C VAL A 451 4.01 -8.75 21.27
N THR A 452 4.83 -9.32 20.39
CA THR A 452 6.29 -9.29 20.49
C THR A 452 6.87 -8.51 19.32
N VAL A 453 7.71 -7.51 19.60
CA VAL A 453 8.51 -6.82 18.59
C VAL A 453 9.98 -7.18 18.80
N VAL A 454 10.62 -7.71 17.77
CA VAL A 454 12.04 -8.07 17.77
C VAL A 454 12.81 -7.13 16.85
N ALA A 455 13.94 -6.62 17.30
CA ALA A 455 14.88 -5.81 16.51
C ALA A 455 16.32 -6.35 16.64
N ASN A 456 17.27 -5.85 15.86
CA ASN A 456 18.70 -6.17 16.06
C ASN A 456 19.21 -5.58 17.39
N THR A 457 19.04 -4.26 17.54
CA THR A 457 19.27 -3.48 18.76
C THR A 457 18.09 -2.54 18.95
N ILE A 458 17.89 -2.09 20.19
CA ILE A 458 16.84 -1.15 20.56
C ILE A 458 17.47 0.03 21.30
N THR A 459 17.23 1.24 20.81
CA THR A 459 17.67 2.48 21.44
C THR A 459 16.55 3.50 21.46
N GLN A 460 16.55 4.36 22.47
CA GLN A 460 15.57 5.42 22.64
C GLN A 460 16.27 6.78 22.72
N VAL A 461 15.82 7.74 21.90
CA VAL A 461 16.25 9.14 21.99
C VAL A 461 15.34 9.87 22.98
N GLU A 462 15.91 10.78 23.75
CA GLU A 462 15.16 11.63 24.68
C GLU A 462 13.99 12.33 23.98
N GLY A 463 12.81 12.36 24.61
CA GLY A 463 11.58 12.91 24.06
C GLY A 463 10.71 11.91 23.28
N SER A 464 11.26 10.77 22.86
CA SER A 464 10.47 9.65 22.31
C SER A 464 9.86 8.78 23.44
N LYS A 465 8.81 8.02 23.13
CA LYS A 465 8.08 7.21 24.11
C LYS A 465 7.97 5.75 23.69
N VAL A 466 8.12 4.86 24.68
CA VAL A 466 7.71 3.46 24.57
C VAL A 466 6.49 3.26 25.48
N VAL A 467 5.38 2.77 24.92
CA VAL A 467 4.17 2.43 25.67
C VAL A 467 3.91 0.94 25.51
N MET A 468 3.75 0.23 26.63
CA MET A 468 3.57 -1.23 26.64
C MET A 468 2.39 -1.64 27.50
N ASP A 469 1.59 -2.57 26.98
CA ASP A 469 0.68 -3.37 27.79
C ASP A 469 1.43 -4.50 28.51
N GLY A 470 0.91 -4.96 29.64
CA GLY A 470 1.25 -6.25 30.24
C GLY A 470 1.06 -7.39 29.22
N GLY A 471 1.98 -8.35 29.21
CA GLY A 471 1.99 -9.47 28.27
C GLY A 471 2.73 -9.19 26.97
N THR A 472 3.15 -7.94 26.71
CA THR A 472 3.93 -7.59 25.52
C THR A 472 5.44 -7.74 25.73
N THR A 473 6.18 -7.95 24.63
CA THR A 473 7.64 -8.13 24.65
C THR A 473 8.34 -7.22 23.65
N PHE A 474 9.38 -6.52 24.09
CA PHE A 474 10.30 -5.79 23.22
C PHE A 474 11.72 -6.38 23.33
N GLU A 475 12.18 -7.01 22.25
CA GLU A 475 13.37 -7.86 22.25
C GLU A 475 14.46 -7.36 21.29
N ALA A 476 15.69 -7.25 21.77
CA ALA A 476 16.89 -7.17 20.93
C ALA A 476 17.47 -8.58 20.70
N SER A 477 17.61 -8.95 19.43
CA SER A 477 18.00 -10.30 19.01
C SER A 477 19.50 -10.52 18.87
N ALA A 478 20.26 -9.45 18.58
CA ALA A 478 21.70 -9.53 18.28
C ALA A 478 22.55 -8.66 19.21
N GLU A 479 22.01 -7.54 19.65
CA GLU A 479 22.69 -6.52 20.45
C GLU A 479 21.91 -6.25 21.76
N GLY A 480 22.19 -5.12 22.42
CA GLY A 480 21.52 -4.73 23.66
C GLY A 480 20.26 -3.88 23.47
N VAL A 481 19.61 -3.59 24.59
CA VAL A 481 18.48 -2.65 24.72
C VAL A 481 18.90 -1.47 25.59
N THR A 482 18.63 -0.24 25.15
CA THR A 482 18.79 0.98 25.96
C THR A 482 17.55 1.84 25.85
N LEU A 483 16.82 1.97 26.97
CA LEU A 483 15.63 2.81 27.10
C LEU A 483 15.84 3.89 28.17
N ASN A 484 15.28 5.07 27.94
CA ASN A 484 15.36 6.24 28.83
C ASN A 484 13.98 6.77 29.27
N GLY A 485 12.96 5.93 29.17
CA GLY A 485 11.64 6.17 29.73
C GLY A 485 10.66 5.14 29.20
N LEU A 486 9.77 4.66 30.07
CA LEU A 486 8.80 3.63 29.73
C LEU A 486 7.44 3.99 30.30
N ALA A 487 6.41 3.85 29.49
CA ALA A 487 5.03 3.95 29.91
C ALA A 487 4.38 2.57 29.92
N ILE A 488 3.72 2.22 31.01
CA ILE A 488 2.96 0.98 31.14
C ILE A 488 1.47 1.30 31.24
N ASN A 489 0.68 0.64 30.40
CA ASN A 489 -0.77 0.72 30.47
C ASN A 489 -1.28 -0.07 31.69
N ILE A 490 -1.86 0.60 32.69
CA ILE A 490 -2.30 -0.06 33.92
C ILE A 490 -3.53 -0.94 33.71
N ASP A 491 -4.35 -0.62 32.71
CA ASP A 491 -5.54 -1.40 32.36
C ASP A 491 -5.22 -2.84 31.94
N SER A 492 -3.99 -3.05 31.46
CA SER A 492 -3.52 -4.36 31.00
C SER A 492 -2.87 -5.22 32.10
N LEU A 493 -2.78 -4.71 33.34
CA LEU A 493 -2.18 -5.44 34.46
C LEU A 493 -3.24 -6.30 35.16
N ASP A 494 -3.36 -7.55 34.75
CA ASP A 494 -4.33 -8.52 35.25
C ASP A 494 -3.86 -9.33 36.48
N GLY A 495 -2.73 -8.95 37.08
CA GLY A 495 -2.10 -9.67 38.19
C GLY A 495 -1.19 -10.84 37.77
N THR A 496 -1.14 -11.17 36.48
CA THR A 496 -0.27 -12.23 35.92
C THR A 496 0.69 -11.67 34.86
N ASN A 497 0.16 -10.86 33.96
CA ASN A 497 0.85 -10.28 32.83
C ASN A 497 1.75 -9.12 33.25
N LYS A 498 2.84 -8.95 32.50
CA LYS A 498 3.88 -7.93 32.71
C LYS A 498 4.52 -7.57 31.38
N ALA A 499 5.05 -6.36 31.25
CA ALA A 499 5.85 -5.98 30.09
C ALA A 499 7.24 -6.65 30.16
N ILE A 500 7.75 -7.13 29.04
CA ILE A 500 9.04 -7.81 28.96
C ILE A 500 9.99 -7.01 28.08
N ILE A 501 11.16 -6.67 28.60
CA ILE A 501 12.26 -6.07 27.83
C ILE A 501 13.45 -7.01 27.90
N LYS A 502 13.98 -7.38 26.73
CA LYS A 502 14.95 -8.48 26.68
C LYS A 502 16.06 -8.27 25.64
N ALA A 503 17.26 -8.70 25.98
CA ALA A 503 18.36 -8.94 25.05
C ALA A 503 18.75 -10.43 25.06
N THR A 504 18.70 -11.10 23.90
CA THR A 504 18.92 -12.56 23.82
C THR A 504 20.34 -12.98 23.48
N ALA A 505 21.11 -12.14 22.79
CA ALA A 505 22.48 -12.45 22.40
C ALA A 505 23.46 -12.43 23.59
N ALA A 506 24.44 -13.33 23.56
CA ALA A 506 25.41 -13.51 24.64
C ALA A 506 26.16 -12.21 24.97
N SER A 507 26.34 -11.93 26.26
CA SER A 507 27.02 -10.72 26.77
C SER A 507 26.40 -9.38 26.35
N LYS A 508 25.12 -9.37 25.93
CA LYS A 508 24.40 -8.14 25.60
C LYS A 508 23.53 -7.66 26.76
N ASP A 509 23.52 -6.35 26.93
CA ASP A 509 22.98 -5.68 28.10
C ASP A 509 21.54 -5.21 27.88
N VAL A 510 20.83 -5.00 28.99
CA VAL A 510 19.57 -4.26 29.03
C VAL A 510 19.73 -3.09 30.01
N ALA A 511 19.61 -1.87 29.50
CA ALA A 511 19.64 -0.65 30.27
C ALA A 511 18.28 0.04 30.22
N LEU A 512 17.71 0.34 31.38
CA LEU A 512 16.50 1.13 31.53
C LEU A 512 16.80 2.30 32.47
N SER A 513 16.46 3.50 32.04
CA SER A 513 16.67 4.72 32.82
C SER A 513 15.46 5.63 32.79
N GLY A 514 15.39 6.54 33.76
CA GLY A 514 14.30 7.49 33.88
C GLY A 514 13.03 6.92 34.52
N PRO A 515 12.02 7.76 34.73
CA PRO A 515 10.80 7.37 35.43
C PRO A 515 9.94 6.40 34.62
N ILE A 516 9.24 5.52 35.33
CA ILE A 516 8.15 4.73 34.77
C ILE A 516 6.87 5.55 34.85
N MET A 517 6.19 5.71 33.71
CA MET A 517 4.89 6.34 33.63
C MET A 517 3.79 5.28 33.65
N LEU A 518 2.79 5.45 34.50
CA LEU A 518 1.56 4.67 34.47
C LEU A 518 0.54 5.41 33.62
N VAL A 519 -0.04 4.70 32.65
CA VAL A 519 -1.02 5.24 31.72
C VAL A 519 -2.34 4.51 31.93
N ASP A 520 -3.35 5.25 32.35
CA ASP A 520 -4.75 4.82 32.27
C ASP A 520 -5.26 5.15 30.86
N ALA A 521 -5.34 4.13 30.00
CA ALA A 521 -5.65 4.34 28.58
C ALA A 521 -7.15 4.46 28.34
N GLN A 522 -7.97 3.78 29.15
CA GLN A 522 -9.43 3.86 29.08
C GLN A 522 -10.04 4.94 29.99
N GLY A 523 -9.27 5.44 30.95
CA GLY A 523 -9.65 6.53 31.86
C GLY A 523 -10.55 6.09 33.02
N ASN A 524 -10.71 4.79 33.23
CA ASN A 524 -11.64 4.21 34.20
C ASN A 524 -10.98 3.16 35.10
N TYR A 525 -9.66 2.96 35.03
CA TYR A 525 -8.96 1.97 35.84
C TYR A 525 -9.32 2.07 37.33
N TYR A 526 -9.34 3.30 37.83
CA TYR A 526 -9.56 3.59 39.24
C TYR A 526 -10.99 3.32 39.73
N GLU A 527 -11.91 2.94 38.84
CA GLU A 527 -13.28 2.56 39.20
C GLU A 527 -13.41 1.06 39.54
N HIS A 528 -12.35 0.26 39.36
CA HIS A 528 -12.38 -1.16 39.67
C HIS A 528 -12.43 -1.42 41.19
N HIS A 529 -13.42 -2.22 41.61
CA HIS A 529 -13.72 -2.46 43.04
C HIS A 529 -12.62 -3.24 43.79
N ASN A 530 -11.79 -3.99 43.07
CA ASN A 530 -10.63 -4.67 43.65
C ASN A 530 -9.62 -3.68 44.25
N LEU A 531 -9.56 -2.44 43.74
CA LEU A 531 -8.67 -1.38 44.26
C LEU A 531 -9.07 -0.86 45.65
N SER A 532 -10.18 -1.35 46.23
CA SER A 532 -10.54 -1.10 47.64
C SER A 532 -9.59 -1.77 48.65
N GLN A 533 -8.74 -2.68 48.17
CA GLN A 533 -7.74 -3.39 48.95
C GLN A 533 -6.36 -3.19 48.31
N GLN A 534 -5.32 -3.35 49.11
CA GLN A 534 -3.95 -3.33 48.63
C GLN A 534 -3.77 -4.31 47.46
N GLN A 535 -3.23 -3.82 46.35
CA GLN A 535 -2.99 -4.62 45.14
C GLN A 535 -1.50 -4.77 44.86
N VAL A 536 -1.12 -5.90 44.25
CA VAL A 536 0.25 -6.19 43.80
C VAL A 536 0.18 -6.76 42.38
N PHE A 537 0.76 -6.05 41.42
CA PHE A 537 0.78 -6.43 40.02
C PHE A 537 2.20 -6.71 39.55
N PRO A 538 2.45 -7.79 38.78
CA PRO A 538 3.66 -7.88 37.97
C PRO A 538 3.72 -6.68 37.01
N LEU A 539 4.82 -5.91 37.03
CA LEU A 539 4.94 -4.69 36.22
C LEU A 539 5.82 -4.94 34.99
N ILE A 540 7.11 -5.22 35.24
CA ILE A 540 8.15 -5.35 34.21
C ILE A 540 9.06 -6.54 34.54
N GLU A 541 9.46 -7.27 33.50
CA GLU A 541 10.60 -8.19 33.53
C GLU A 541 11.70 -7.70 32.57
N LEU A 542 12.89 -7.46 33.12
CA LEU A 542 14.10 -7.24 32.35
C LEU A 542 14.89 -8.55 32.28
N SER A 543 15.41 -8.89 31.10
CA SER A 543 16.24 -10.08 30.90
C SER A 543 17.41 -9.78 29.95
N ALA A 544 18.64 -10.06 30.40
CA ALA A 544 19.86 -9.84 29.62
C ALA A 544 20.79 -11.04 29.74
N GLN A 545 21.58 -11.32 28.70
CA GLN A 545 22.69 -12.28 28.80
C GLN A 545 24.01 -11.63 29.25
N GLY A 546 24.06 -10.30 29.26
CA GLY A 546 25.11 -9.48 29.89
C GLY A 546 24.63 -8.89 31.21
N THR A 547 24.80 -7.58 31.36
CA THR A 547 24.45 -6.78 32.53
C THR A 547 23.05 -6.18 32.38
N MET A 548 22.33 -6.07 33.49
CA MET A 548 21.11 -5.27 33.58
C MET A 548 21.36 -4.04 34.42
N THR A 549 21.06 -2.87 33.87
CA THR A 549 21.24 -1.58 34.53
C THR A 549 19.91 -0.85 34.65
N THR A 550 19.59 -0.39 35.86
CA THR A 550 18.46 0.49 36.14
C THR A 550 18.97 1.76 36.82
N THR A 551 18.77 2.91 36.21
CA THR A 551 19.30 4.20 36.70
C THR A 551 18.20 5.26 36.77
N ASP A 552 18.18 6.09 37.81
CA ASP A 552 17.23 7.21 37.95
C ASP A 552 15.76 6.80 37.82
N ILE A 553 15.40 5.64 38.38
CA ILE A 553 14.02 5.15 38.44
C ILE A 553 13.48 5.40 39.86
N PRO A 554 12.57 6.37 40.06
CA PRO A 554 11.98 6.62 41.37
C PRO A 554 11.12 5.45 41.84
N ASP A 555 11.04 5.25 43.17
CA ASP A 555 10.17 4.23 43.76
C ASP A 555 8.68 4.52 43.48
N THR A 556 8.29 5.80 43.39
CA THR A 556 6.94 6.22 43.01
C THR A 556 6.87 6.48 41.49
N PRO A 557 6.05 5.74 40.73
CA PRO A 557 5.84 6.00 39.31
C PRO A 557 5.21 7.37 39.03
N ILE A 558 5.38 7.89 37.81
CA ILE A 558 4.67 9.07 37.34
C ILE A 558 3.29 8.66 36.84
N LEU A 559 2.24 9.34 37.27
CA LEU A 559 0.88 9.12 36.76
C LEU A 559 0.61 10.06 35.59
N ASN A 560 0.07 9.55 34.48
CA ASN A 560 -0.42 10.40 33.38
C ASN A 560 -1.65 11.22 33.80
N THR A 561 -2.46 10.69 34.72
CA THR A 561 -3.64 11.32 35.32
C THR A 561 -3.46 11.39 36.83
N THR A 562 -3.25 12.60 37.36
CA THR A 562 -3.10 12.80 38.82
C THR A 562 -4.43 13.01 39.53
N ASN A 563 -5.50 13.31 38.79
CA ASN A 563 -6.86 13.45 39.30
C ASN A 563 -7.77 12.51 38.52
N HIS A 564 -8.42 11.58 39.22
CA HIS A 564 -9.35 10.61 38.64
C HIS A 564 -10.47 10.30 39.63
N TYR A 565 -11.63 9.91 39.10
CA TYR A 565 -12.75 9.41 39.90
C TYR A 565 -12.48 7.95 40.32
N GLY A 566 -13.02 7.53 41.46
CA GLY A 566 -12.84 6.17 41.99
C GLY A 566 -11.80 6.06 43.11
N TYR A 567 -11.29 4.83 43.30
CA TYR A 567 -10.36 4.48 44.37
C TYR A 567 -9.05 5.25 44.27
N GLN A 568 -8.56 5.70 45.42
CA GLN A 568 -7.32 6.45 45.56
C GLN A 568 -6.33 5.59 46.35
N GLY A 569 -5.06 5.67 46.01
CA GLY A 569 -3.98 4.97 46.71
C GLY A 569 -2.63 5.46 46.25
N ASN A 570 -1.56 4.95 46.88
CA ASN A 570 -0.20 5.33 46.52
C ASN A 570 0.49 4.20 45.74
N TRP A 571 0.98 4.52 44.55
CA TRP A 571 1.72 3.58 43.72
C TRP A 571 3.19 3.52 44.11
N ASN A 572 3.71 2.30 44.29
CA ASN A 572 5.12 2.05 44.55
C ASN A 572 5.65 0.91 43.66
N ASN A 573 6.84 1.06 43.10
CA ASN A 573 7.55 0.04 42.33
C ASN A 573 8.88 -0.33 43.00
N CYS A 574 9.40 -1.52 42.70
CA CYS A 574 10.68 -2.00 43.25
C CYS A 574 11.84 -2.00 42.23
N LEU A 575 11.67 -1.32 41.09
CA LEU A 575 12.59 -1.40 39.96
C LEU A 575 13.94 -0.71 40.25
N GLY A 576 13.96 0.30 41.13
CA GLY A 576 15.17 1.01 41.56
C GLY A 576 16.12 0.20 42.46
N ARG A 577 15.70 -0.96 42.99
CA ARG A 577 16.50 -1.77 43.91
C ARG A 577 17.55 -2.60 43.14
N ARG A 578 18.81 -2.61 43.58
CA ARG A 578 19.92 -3.36 42.94
C ARG A 578 19.68 -4.87 43.01
N CYS A 579 19.85 -5.60 41.91
CA CYS A 579 19.87 -7.07 41.88
C CYS A 579 20.94 -7.57 40.89
N ASN A 580 21.83 -8.45 41.34
CA ASN A 580 22.82 -9.13 40.50
C ASN A 580 22.28 -10.48 39.99
N CYS A 581 21.19 -10.44 39.22
CA CYS A 581 20.47 -11.62 38.74
C CYS A 581 20.34 -11.57 37.21
N LYS A 582 20.21 -12.71 36.51
CA LYS A 582 20.04 -12.75 35.03
C LYS A 582 18.66 -12.29 34.55
N ASN A 583 17.67 -12.34 35.43
CA ASN A 583 16.32 -11.81 35.22
C ASN A 583 15.96 -10.90 36.40
N LYS A 584 15.47 -9.69 36.12
CA LYS A 584 15.00 -8.74 37.13
C LYS A 584 13.49 -8.56 36.95
N LYS A 585 12.72 -8.94 37.96
CA LYS A 585 11.27 -8.77 38.00
C LYS A 585 10.90 -7.66 38.96
N CYS A 586 9.95 -6.83 38.56
CA CYS A 586 9.42 -5.77 39.39
C CYS A 586 7.91 -5.91 39.50
N TYR A 587 7.43 -5.61 40.70
CA TYR A 587 6.01 -5.53 41.02
C TYR A 587 5.63 -4.08 41.30
N LEU A 588 4.38 -3.76 40.98
CA LEU A 588 3.73 -2.49 41.24
C LEU A 588 2.72 -2.72 42.37
N ASN A 589 2.88 -2.00 43.47
CA ASN A 589 1.97 -2.04 44.61
C ASN A 589 1.08 -0.79 44.60
N LEU A 590 -0.21 -0.98 44.83
CA LEU A 590 -1.14 0.09 45.19
C LEU A 590 -1.53 -0.10 46.65
N ASP A 591 -1.09 0.85 47.50
CA ASP A 591 -1.38 0.87 48.93
C ASP A 591 -2.57 1.77 49.28
#